data_AF-A0A174PBE8-F1
#
_entry.id   AF-A0A174PBE8-F1
#
_cell.length_a   1.000
_cell.length_b   1.000
_cell.length_c   1.000
_cell.angle_alpha   90.00
_cell.angle_beta   90.00
_cell.angle_gamma   90.00
#
_symmetry.space_group_name_H-M   'P 1'
#
loop_
_entity.id
_entity.type
_entity.pdbx_description
1 polymer ?
#
loop_
_entity_poly.entity_id
_entity_poly.type
_entity_poly.pdbx_seq_one_letter_code
_entity_poly.pdbx_strand_id
1 'polypeptide(L)'
;MAVVPVGVTRFREGLYRIDPYTPAQAAAVLDQVEAFAASFLKKHSTHLAWCSDEFYLLAGRPLPEKGYYEDMAQLENGVGMLRLLTSQAAMALEDMELEEAPPPFAIATGVSAAPFLQKIVDMCREKCGNIIGNVYPVLNCFFGETITVSGLITGRDLIEQLKGRALGERLLIPDSMLRAGERIFLDDVTVEQVEEALGVPVTALPADSGFDLVDAILGLPVEAPAYALPPEDDYYRYNP
;
A
#
# COMPACT_ATOMS: atom_id res chain seq x y z
N MET A 1 -6.01 -17.55 8.95
CA MET A 1 -7.20 -16.95 8.29
C MET A 1 -7.11 -15.44 8.41
N ALA A 2 -7.35 -14.71 7.33
CA ALA A 2 -7.50 -13.25 7.37
C ALA A 2 -8.97 -12.86 7.56
N VAL A 3 -9.20 -11.82 8.37
CA VAL A 3 -10.50 -11.15 8.51
C VAL A 3 -10.35 -9.76 7.90
N VAL A 4 -11.00 -9.57 6.76
CA VAL A 4 -10.93 -8.34 5.95
C VAL A 4 -12.32 -7.71 5.85
N PRO A 5 -12.43 -6.37 5.92
CA PRO A 5 -13.69 -5.71 5.65
C PRO A 5 -14.05 -5.90 4.18
N VAL A 6 -15.34 -5.92 3.87
CA VAL A 6 -15.80 -5.97 2.48
C VAL A 6 -15.59 -4.61 1.83
N GLY A 7 -14.78 -4.57 0.77
CA GLY A 7 -14.64 -3.40 -0.08
C GLY A 7 -15.94 -3.10 -0.82
N VAL A 8 -16.55 -1.95 -0.56
CA VAL A 8 -17.77 -1.51 -1.24
C VAL A 8 -17.39 -0.51 -2.33
N THR A 9 -17.42 -0.95 -3.59
CA THR A 9 -17.19 -0.08 -4.76
C THR A 9 -18.48 0.66 -5.16
N ARG A 10 -18.37 1.68 -6.01
CA ARG A 10 -19.50 2.38 -6.62
C ARG A 10 -20.25 1.56 -7.68
N PHE A 11 -19.61 0.52 -8.23
CA PHE A 11 -20.18 -0.34 -9.27
C PHE A 11 -21.04 -1.46 -8.64
N ARG A 12 -22.25 -1.11 -8.18
CA ARG A 12 -23.15 -2.02 -7.47
C ARG A 12 -24.61 -1.97 -7.92
N GLU A 13 -24.86 -1.52 -9.15
CA GLU A 13 -26.23 -1.47 -9.70
C GLU A 13 -26.88 -2.86 -9.68
N GLY A 14 -28.09 -2.94 -9.11
CA GLY A 14 -28.85 -4.19 -9.00
C GLY A 14 -28.41 -5.15 -7.89
N LEU A 15 -27.44 -4.78 -7.04
CA LEU A 15 -26.96 -5.62 -5.93
C LEU A 15 -27.56 -5.21 -4.57
N TYR A 16 -27.58 -6.15 -3.61
CA TYR A 16 -28.03 -5.88 -2.24
C TYR A 16 -27.14 -4.80 -1.57
N ARG A 17 -27.77 -3.93 -0.77
CA ARG A 17 -27.09 -2.86 -0.05
C ARG A 17 -26.19 -3.44 1.03
N ILE A 18 -24.91 -3.07 0.98
CA ILE A 18 -23.92 -3.39 2.00
C ILE A 18 -23.35 -2.06 2.48
N ASP A 19 -23.53 -1.75 3.76
CA ASP A 19 -22.96 -0.56 4.37
C ASP A 19 -21.54 -0.88 4.88
N PRO A 20 -20.56 0.03 4.70
CA PRO A 20 -19.23 -0.11 5.29
C PRO A 20 -19.28 -0.21 6.83
N TYR A 21 -18.25 -0.78 7.41
CA TYR A 21 -18.10 -0.84 8.87
C TYR A 21 -17.97 0.56 9.47
N THR A 22 -18.70 0.82 10.54
CA THR A 22 -18.44 1.97 11.42
C THR A 22 -17.24 1.69 12.33
N PRO A 23 -16.56 2.71 12.89
CA PRO A 23 -15.47 2.53 13.84
C PRO A 23 -15.84 1.64 15.03
N ALA A 24 -17.06 1.78 15.56
CA ALA A 24 -17.55 0.95 16.66
C ALA A 24 -17.74 -0.52 16.26
N GLN A 25 -18.22 -0.79 15.05
CA GLN A 25 -18.36 -2.16 14.55
C GLN A 25 -16.99 -2.77 14.24
N ALA A 26 -16.06 -2.01 13.65
CA ALA A 26 -14.69 -2.45 13.42
C ALA A 26 -13.99 -2.83 14.74
N ALA A 27 -14.14 -1.99 15.77
CA ALA A 27 -13.66 -2.28 17.12
C ALA A 27 -14.24 -3.56 17.71
N ALA A 28 -15.55 -3.79 17.55
CA ALA A 28 -16.20 -5.01 18.04
C ALA A 28 -15.70 -6.28 17.30
N VAL A 29 -15.44 -6.18 15.99
CA VAL A 29 -14.84 -7.29 15.21
C VAL A 29 -13.42 -7.58 15.71
N LEU A 30 -12.60 -6.55 15.94
CA LEU A 30 -11.26 -6.72 16.51
C LEU A 30 -11.32 -7.44 17.85
N ASP A 31 -12.17 -6.98 18.78
CA ASP A 31 -12.32 -7.59 20.10
C ASP A 31 -12.70 -9.08 20.00
N GLN A 32 -13.61 -9.42 19.08
CA GLN A 32 -14.05 -10.80 18.87
C GLN A 32 -12.93 -11.68 18.29
N VAL A 33 -12.25 -11.20 17.25
CA VAL A 33 -11.20 -11.96 16.55
C VAL A 33 -9.98 -12.12 17.45
N GLU A 34 -9.54 -11.08 18.14
CA GLU A 34 -8.39 -11.13 19.04
C GLU A 34 -8.65 -12.06 20.24
N ALA A 35 -9.86 -12.05 20.82
CA ALA A 35 -10.22 -12.98 21.89
C ALA A 35 -10.20 -14.44 21.42
N PHE A 36 -10.74 -14.70 20.23
CA PHE A 36 -10.69 -16.03 19.61
C PHE A 36 -9.24 -16.46 19.33
N ALA A 37 -8.46 -15.58 18.73
CA ALA A 37 -7.07 -15.83 18.35
C ALA A 37 -6.21 -16.09 19.60
N ALA A 38 -6.38 -15.32 20.67
CA ALA A 38 -5.70 -15.53 21.95
C ALA A 38 -6.09 -16.85 22.62
N SER A 39 -7.36 -17.28 22.53
CA SER A 39 -7.78 -18.60 23.00
C SER A 39 -7.15 -19.73 22.18
N PHE A 40 -6.94 -19.53 20.89
CA PHE A 40 -6.34 -20.53 20.01
C PHE A 40 -4.84 -20.65 20.26
N LEU A 41 -4.14 -19.51 20.41
CA LEU A 41 -2.72 -19.42 20.76
C LEU A 41 -2.40 -20.20 22.04
N LYS A 42 -3.21 -20.06 23.09
CA LYS A 42 -3.01 -20.79 24.36
C LYS A 42 -3.10 -22.32 24.21
N LYS A 43 -3.85 -22.81 23.22
CA LYS A 43 -4.11 -24.24 23.02
C LYS A 43 -3.20 -24.87 21.97
N HIS A 44 -2.77 -24.09 20.99
CA HIS A 44 -2.11 -24.58 19.77
C HIS A 44 -0.80 -23.87 19.45
N SER A 45 -0.38 -22.89 20.27
CA SER A 45 0.86 -22.12 20.09
C SER A 45 0.97 -21.34 18.78
N THR A 46 -0.17 -21.07 18.13
CA THR A 46 -0.32 -20.19 16.95
C THR A 46 -1.70 -19.55 16.99
N HIS A 47 -1.91 -18.41 16.35
CA HIS A 47 -3.22 -17.84 16.11
C HIS A 47 -3.87 -18.49 14.87
N LEU A 48 -5.19 -18.62 14.87
CA LEU A 48 -5.92 -19.13 13.69
C LEU A 48 -6.41 -17.99 12.78
N ALA A 49 -6.67 -16.82 13.36
CA ALA A 49 -7.32 -15.69 12.71
C ALA A 49 -6.64 -14.37 13.07
N TRP A 50 -6.49 -13.50 12.08
CA TRP A 50 -5.96 -12.16 12.24
C TRP A 50 -6.84 -11.17 11.48
N CYS A 51 -7.07 -10.00 12.06
CA CYS A 51 -7.68 -8.89 11.33
C CYS A 51 -6.64 -8.22 10.43
N SER A 52 -7.09 -7.77 9.26
CA SER A 52 -6.31 -6.87 8.40
C SER A 52 -6.05 -5.53 9.07
N ASP A 53 -5.01 -4.86 8.61
CA ASP A 53 -4.61 -3.53 9.09
C ASP A 53 -5.76 -2.52 8.91
N GLU A 54 -6.60 -2.68 7.88
CA GLU A 54 -7.77 -1.83 7.64
C GLU A 54 -8.76 -1.81 8.81
N PHE A 55 -8.99 -2.94 9.50
CA PHE A 55 -9.86 -2.95 10.69
C PHE A 55 -9.29 -2.11 11.82
N TYR A 56 -7.97 -2.15 12.04
CA TYR A 56 -7.31 -1.32 13.06
C TYR A 56 -7.42 0.17 12.72
N LEU A 57 -7.19 0.52 11.45
CA LEU A 57 -7.35 1.90 10.97
C LEU A 57 -8.79 2.40 11.12
N LEU A 58 -9.78 1.60 10.69
CA LEU A 58 -11.21 1.92 10.84
C LEU A 58 -11.62 2.08 12.29
N ALA A 59 -11.09 1.25 13.19
CA ALA A 59 -11.36 1.32 14.63
C ALA A 59 -10.58 2.43 15.35
N GLY A 60 -9.63 3.10 14.67
CA GLY A 60 -8.73 4.07 15.29
C GLY A 60 -7.81 3.46 16.36
N ARG A 61 -7.46 2.17 16.22
CA ARG A 61 -6.58 1.44 17.14
C ARG A 61 -5.16 1.31 16.53
N PRO A 62 -4.10 1.30 17.36
CA PRO A 62 -2.75 1.06 16.86
C PRO A 62 -2.63 -0.35 16.27
N LEU A 63 -1.77 -0.50 15.26
CA LEU A 63 -1.43 -1.81 14.72
C LEU A 63 -0.69 -2.63 15.79
N PRO A 64 -1.00 -3.93 15.94
CA PRO A 64 -0.22 -4.85 16.78
C PRO A 64 1.28 -4.83 16.44
N GLU A 65 2.10 -5.22 17.40
CA GLU A 65 3.55 -5.38 17.18
C GLU A 65 3.85 -6.56 16.26
N LYS A 66 5.02 -6.54 15.61
CA LYS A 66 5.42 -7.53 14.59
C LYS A 66 5.19 -8.98 15.04
N GLY A 67 5.52 -9.31 16.29
CA GLY A 67 5.38 -10.66 16.84
C GLY A 67 3.95 -11.20 16.92
N TYR A 68 2.92 -10.34 16.90
CA TYR A 68 1.52 -10.77 16.86
C TYR A 68 1.17 -11.50 15.55
N TYR A 69 1.82 -11.12 14.45
CA TYR A 69 1.54 -11.64 13.12
C TYR A 69 2.32 -12.92 12.79
N GLU A 70 3.12 -13.43 13.73
CA GLU A 70 3.92 -14.66 13.57
C GLU A 70 4.78 -14.59 12.29
N ASP A 71 4.61 -15.54 11.38
CA ASP A 71 5.36 -15.63 10.13
C ASP A 71 4.77 -14.77 9.00
N MET A 72 3.89 -13.82 9.30
CA MET A 72 3.23 -12.94 8.31
C MET A 72 2.45 -13.69 7.21
N ALA A 73 1.88 -14.86 7.54
CA ALA A 73 1.28 -15.79 6.59
C ALA A 73 0.05 -15.25 5.82
N GLN A 74 -0.41 -14.04 6.11
CA GLN A 74 -1.60 -13.41 5.50
C GLN A 74 -1.31 -12.02 4.95
N LEU A 75 -0.04 -11.73 4.64
CA LEU A 75 0.41 -10.44 4.13
C LEU A 75 -0.37 -10.01 2.88
N GLU A 76 -0.57 -10.92 1.92
CA GLU A 76 -1.35 -10.69 0.69
C GLU A 76 -2.81 -10.26 0.96
N ASN A 77 -3.35 -10.58 2.14
CA ASN A 77 -4.71 -10.23 2.56
C ASN A 77 -4.75 -8.95 3.41
N GLY A 78 -3.69 -8.13 3.39
CA GLY A 78 -3.63 -6.87 4.14
C GLY A 78 -3.41 -7.05 5.64
N VAL A 79 -2.93 -8.21 6.09
CA VAL A 79 -2.66 -8.48 7.51
C VAL A 79 -1.19 -8.23 7.81
N GLY A 80 -0.90 -7.17 8.58
CA GLY A 80 0.46 -6.85 9.04
C GLY A 80 1.33 -6.13 8.01
N MET A 81 0.78 -5.76 6.85
CA MET A 81 1.52 -5.08 5.77
C MET A 81 2.14 -3.76 6.23
N LEU A 82 1.35 -2.88 6.86
CA LEU A 82 1.82 -1.57 7.32
C LEU A 82 2.81 -1.71 8.49
N ARG A 83 2.59 -2.71 9.35
CA ARG A 83 3.53 -3.06 10.42
C ARG A 83 4.86 -3.52 9.84
N LEU A 84 4.84 -4.44 8.88
CA LEU A 84 6.05 -4.95 8.23
C LEU A 84 6.80 -3.81 7.53
N LEU A 85 6.11 -3.02 6.72
CA LEU A 85 6.64 -1.88 5.99
C LEU A 85 7.38 -0.90 6.92
N THR A 86 6.73 -0.47 8.00
CA THR A 86 7.34 0.47 8.96
C THR A 86 8.49 -0.14 9.74
N SER A 87 8.40 -1.42 10.11
CA SER A 87 9.51 -2.12 10.79
C SER A 87 10.72 -2.29 9.88
N GLN A 88 10.53 -2.66 8.61
CA GLN A 88 11.61 -2.80 7.65
C GLN A 88 12.27 -1.46 7.33
N ALA A 89 11.47 -0.41 7.13
CA ALA A 89 12.00 0.94 6.92
C ALA A 89 12.85 1.42 8.12
N ALA A 90 12.40 1.15 9.35
CA ALA A 90 13.18 1.48 10.54
C ALA A 90 14.52 0.72 10.58
N MET A 91 14.50 -0.60 10.30
CA MET A 91 15.72 -1.42 10.24
C MET A 91 16.68 -0.95 9.13
N ALA A 92 16.16 -0.59 7.96
CA ALA A 92 16.96 -0.07 6.85
C ALA A 92 17.74 1.20 7.23
N LEU A 93 17.19 2.00 8.14
CA LEU A 93 17.79 3.27 8.57
C LEU A 93 18.75 3.15 9.77
N GLU A 94 18.86 1.99 10.42
CA GLU A 94 19.67 1.86 11.66
C GLU A 94 21.14 2.26 11.43
N ASP A 95 21.75 1.75 10.36
CA ASP A 95 23.16 1.97 10.02
C ASP A 95 23.34 2.79 8.72
N MET A 96 22.31 3.53 8.31
CA MET A 96 22.33 4.28 7.05
C MET A 96 23.05 5.62 7.20
N GLU A 97 24.00 5.86 6.30
CA GLU A 97 24.67 7.15 6.10
C GLU A 97 24.62 7.52 4.62
N LEU A 98 24.32 8.79 4.32
CA LEU A 98 24.32 9.31 2.96
C LEU A 98 25.44 10.32 2.76
N GLU A 99 26.21 10.15 1.68
CA GLU A 99 27.25 11.10 1.26
C GLU A 99 26.65 12.29 0.51
N GLU A 100 25.62 12.06 -0.30
CA GLU A 100 24.95 13.07 -1.13
C GLU A 100 23.44 13.09 -0.87
N ALA A 101 22.83 14.26 -1.05
CA ALA A 101 21.38 14.40 -0.91
C ALA A 101 20.68 13.66 -2.05
N PRO A 102 19.64 12.84 -1.77
CA PRO A 102 18.96 12.09 -2.81
C PRO A 102 18.12 13.02 -3.70
N PRO A 103 17.85 12.63 -4.96
CA PRO A 103 16.98 13.39 -5.84
C PRO A 103 15.59 13.60 -5.23
N PRO A 104 15.00 14.82 -5.35
CA PRO A 104 13.66 15.09 -4.85
C PRO A 104 12.63 14.13 -5.42
N PHE A 105 11.65 13.75 -4.63
CA PHE A 105 10.63 12.77 -5.03
C PHE A 105 9.25 13.10 -4.49
N ALA A 106 8.26 12.38 -4.99
CA ALA A 106 6.96 12.26 -4.38
C ALA A 106 6.57 10.80 -4.23
N ILE A 107 5.77 10.48 -3.23
CA ILE A 107 5.12 9.18 -3.05
C ILE A 107 3.62 9.42 -3.21
N ALA A 108 2.96 8.66 -4.08
CA ALA A 108 1.51 8.63 -4.16
C ALA A 108 0.98 7.28 -3.67
N THR A 109 -0.02 7.30 -2.78
CA THR A 109 -0.58 6.09 -2.19
C THR A 109 -2.06 6.26 -1.85
N GLY A 110 -2.73 5.17 -1.49
CA GLY A 110 -4.08 5.24 -0.93
C GLY A 110 -4.08 5.95 0.42
N VAL A 111 -5.21 6.61 0.73
CA VAL A 111 -5.39 7.42 1.96
C VAL A 111 -4.96 6.69 3.24
N SER A 112 -5.24 5.39 3.35
CA SER A 112 -4.96 4.60 4.56
C SER A 112 -3.48 4.42 4.84
N ALA A 113 -2.64 4.32 3.80
CA ALA A 113 -1.20 4.11 3.96
C ALA A 113 -0.40 5.42 4.07
N ALA A 114 -0.96 6.55 3.62
CA ALA A 114 -0.26 7.83 3.58
C ALA A 114 0.36 8.28 4.91
N PRO A 115 -0.31 8.16 6.09
CA PRO A 115 0.31 8.53 7.36
C PRO A 115 1.55 7.69 7.71
N PHE A 116 1.58 6.43 7.31
CA PHE A 116 2.71 5.52 7.56
C PHE A 116 3.89 5.86 6.64
N LEU A 117 3.62 6.13 5.36
CA LEU A 117 4.64 6.58 4.42
C LEU A 117 5.21 7.95 4.81
N GLN A 118 4.37 8.86 5.31
CA GLN A 118 4.84 10.15 5.82
C GLN A 118 5.80 9.95 7.00
N LYS A 119 5.45 9.07 7.94
CA LYS A 119 6.34 8.72 9.06
C LYS A 119 7.68 8.14 8.57
N ILE A 120 7.68 7.31 7.53
CA ILE A 120 8.91 6.76 6.95
C ILE A 120 9.77 7.87 6.33
N VAL A 121 9.18 8.76 5.53
CA VAL A 121 9.90 9.92 4.97
C VAL A 121 10.48 10.80 6.08
N ASP A 122 9.74 11.00 7.17
CA ASP A 122 10.22 11.78 8.32
C ASP A 122 11.38 11.09 9.06
N MET A 123 11.34 9.76 9.22
CA MET A 123 12.48 8.99 9.75
C MET A 123 13.71 9.13 8.85
N CYS A 124 13.55 9.04 7.53
CA CYS A 124 14.66 9.23 6.60
C CYS A 124 15.24 10.65 6.71
N ARG A 125 14.39 11.68 6.85
CA ARG A 125 14.82 13.08 7.05
C ARG A 125 15.62 13.26 8.34
N GLU A 126 15.16 12.65 9.43
CA GLU A 126 15.83 12.73 10.73
C GLU A 126 17.20 12.06 10.68
N LYS A 127 17.31 10.91 10.00
CA LYS A 127 18.55 10.14 9.93
C LYS A 127 19.57 10.70 8.94
N CYS A 128 19.15 11.06 7.73
CA CYS A 128 20.07 11.35 6.62
C CYS A 128 20.14 12.85 6.26
N GLY A 129 19.20 13.68 6.72
CA GLY A 129 19.15 15.10 6.36
C GLY A 129 18.87 15.38 4.88
N ASN A 130 18.50 16.62 4.54
CA ASN A 130 18.34 17.12 3.17
C ASN A 130 17.37 16.34 2.24
N ILE A 131 16.44 15.55 2.78
CA ILE A 131 15.46 14.81 1.97
C ILE A 131 14.27 15.69 1.59
N ILE A 132 14.10 15.91 0.28
CA ILE A 132 12.97 16.64 -0.32
C ILE A 132 11.97 15.64 -0.90
N GLY A 133 11.04 15.17 -0.08
CA GLY A 133 10.01 14.20 -0.46
C GLY A 133 8.60 14.59 -0.02
N ASN A 134 7.60 14.49 -0.89
CA ASN A 134 6.19 14.72 -0.52
C ASN A 134 5.37 13.43 -0.57
N VAL A 135 4.50 13.20 0.41
CA VAL A 135 3.52 12.10 0.37
C VAL A 135 2.14 12.64 0.00
N TYR A 136 1.57 12.11 -1.08
CA TYR A 136 0.26 12.48 -1.58
C TYR A 136 -0.75 11.35 -1.34
N PRO A 137 -1.71 11.51 -0.42
CA PRO A 137 -2.86 10.61 -0.33
C PRO A 137 -3.77 10.83 -1.55
N VAL A 138 -4.03 9.77 -2.28
CA VAL A 138 -4.87 9.79 -3.49
C VAL A 138 -6.24 9.24 -3.14
N LEU A 139 -7.28 10.00 -3.45
CA LEU A 139 -8.67 9.56 -3.32
C LEU A 139 -9.02 8.62 -4.48
N ASN A 140 -9.73 7.54 -4.18
CA ASN A 140 -10.21 6.62 -5.20
C ASN A 140 -11.52 7.14 -5.81
N CYS A 141 -11.44 8.01 -6.81
CA CYS A 141 -12.63 8.53 -7.48
C CYS A 141 -13.22 7.49 -8.47
N PHE A 142 -12.39 6.57 -8.99
CA PHE A 142 -12.81 5.58 -9.97
C PHE A 142 -13.67 4.44 -9.39
N PHE A 143 -13.28 3.83 -8.28
CA PHE A 143 -14.05 2.78 -7.60
C PHE A 143 -14.88 3.31 -6.43
N GLY A 144 -14.62 4.52 -5.95
CA GLY A 144 -15.39 5.19 -4.90
C GLY A 144 -14.53 5.52 -3.67
N GLU A 145 -14.74 6.70 -3.09
CA GLU A 145 -13.87 7.29 -2.06
C GLU A 145 -13.82 6.51 -0.75
N THR A 146 -14.77 5.60 -0.53
CA THR A 146 -14.76 4.67 0.61
C THR A 146 -13.61 3.66 0.53
N ILE A 147 -13.02 3.49 -0.65
CA ILE A 147 -11.85 2.64 -0.88
C ILE A 147 -10.59 3.47 -0.65
N THR A 148 -9.85 3.10 0.39
CA THR A 148 -8.71 3.90 0.89
C THR A 148 -7.36 3.20 0.71
N VAL A 149 -7.35 1.97 0.19
CA VAL A 149 -6.15 1.17 -0.08
C VAL A 149 -5.49 1.58 -1.40
N SER A 150 -4.17 1.38 -1.51
CA SER A 150 -3.41 1.71 -2.72
C SER A 150 -3.78 0.84 -3.91
N GLY A 151 -4.02 -0.45 -3.71
CA GLY A 151 -4.19 -1.42 -4.80
C GLY A 151 -5.42 -1.24 -5.69
N LEU A 152 -6.26 -0.25 -5.39
CA LEU A 152 -7.43 0.10 -6.19
C LEU A 152 -7.36 1.54 -6.72
N ILE A 153 -6.26 2.26 -6.48
CA ILE A 153 -6.03 3.59 -7.06
C ILE A 153 -5.71 3.43 -8.55
N THR A 154 -6.34 4.25 -9.37
CA THR A 154 -6.23 4.17 -10.83
C THR A 154 -5.27 5.21 -11.41
N GLY A 155 -4.87 5.03 -12.68
CA GLY A 155 -3.98 5.97 -13.35
C GLY A 155 -4.65 7.34 -13.53
N ARG A 156 -5.96 7.38 -13.82
CA ARG A 156 -6.75 8.63 -13.85
C ARG A 156 -6.76 9.34 -12.49
N ASP A 157 -6.98 8.60 -11.40
CA ASP A 157 -6.98 9.18 -10.06
C ASP A 157 -5.65 9.89 -9.76
N LEU A 158 -4.52 9.28 -10.14
CA LEU A 158 -3.19 9.88 -10.01
C LEU A 158 -3.05 11.15 -10.85
N ILE A 159 -3.35 11.06 -12.15
CA ILE A 159 -3.18 12.18 -13.08
C ILE A 159 -3.99 13.39 -12.63
N GLU A 160 -5.26 13.20 -12.27
CA GLU A 160 -6.17 14.28 -11.90
C GLU A 160 -5.75 14.99 -10.60
N GLN A 161 -5.23 14.24 -9.62
CA GLN A 161 -4.91 14.79 -8.29
C GLN A 161 -3.48 15.31 -8.17
N LEU A 162 -2.55 14.78 -8.97
CA LEU A 162 -1.13 15.12 -8.90
C LEU A 162 -0.68 16.15 -9.93
N LYS A 163 -1.50 16.43 -10.96
CA LYS A 163 -1.17 17.45 -11.96
C LYS A 163 -0.95 18.83 -11.33
N GLY A 164 0.22 19.42 -11.59
CA GLY A 164 0.61 20.72 -11.04
C GLY A 164 1.06 20.70 -9.57
N ARG A 165 1.19 19.51 -8.95
CA ARG A 165 1.79 19.35 -7.61
C ARG A 165 3.31 19.32 -7.69
N ALA A 166 3.96 19.52 -6.55
CA ALA A 166 5.41 19.42 -6.43
C ALA A 166 5.82 17.94 -6.32
N LEU A 167 6.10 17.32 -7.46
CA LEU A 167 6.46 15.89 -7.54
C LEU A 167 7.96 15.63 -7.42
N GLY A 168 8.79 16.66 -7.50
CA GLY A 168 10.25 16.50 -7.56
C GLY A 168 10.69 15.98 -8.92
N GLU A 169 11.63 15.05 -8.93
CA GLU A 169 12.21 14.45 -10.14
C GLU A 169 11.62 13.07 -10.46
N ARG A 170 10.84 12.48 -9.56
CA ARG A 170 10.27 11.13 -9.73
C ARG A 170 9.08 10.90 -8.80
N LEU A 171 8.13 10.10 -9.28
CA LEU A 171 6.98 9.64 -8.51
C LEU A 171 7.16 8.17 -8.13
N LEU A 172 7.12 7.89 -6.83
CA LEU A 172 7.12 6.54 -6.28
C LEU A 172 5.67 6.12 -6.03
N ILE A 173 5.31 4.92 -6.48
CA ILE A 173 4.00 4.32 -6.25
C ILE A 173 4.15 2.88 -5.75
N PRO A 174 3.20 2.37 -4.95
CA PRO A 174 3.09 0.94 -4.70
C PRO A 174 2.80 0.19 -6.00
N ASP A 175 3.52 -0.90 -6.25
CA ASP A 175 3.29 -1.82 -7.38
C ASP A 175 1.88 -2.42 -7.38
N SER A 176 1.27 -2.58 -6.19
CA SER A 176 -0.13 -2.97 -6.02
C SER A 176 -1.14 -2.10 -6.80
N MET A 177 -0.78 -0.87 -7.20
CA MET A 177 -1.62 -0.03 -8.07
C MET A 177 -1.72 -0.54 -9.52
N LEU A 178 -0.76 -1.38 -9.92
CA LEU A 178 -0.64 -1.93 -11.26
C LEU A 178 -1.24 -3.34 -11.30
N ARG A 179 -1.67 -3.75 -12.50
CA ARG A 179 -2.01 -5.15 -12.78
C ARG A 179 -0.77 -6.01 -12.59
N ALA A 180 -0.98 -7.20 -12.02
CA ALA A 180 0.12 -8.10 -11.68
C ALA A 180 0.98 -8.43 -12.90
N GLY A 181 2.27 -8.08 -12.85
CA GLY A 181 3.22 -8.32 -13.94
C GLY A 181 3.13 -7.34 -15.12
N GLU A 182 2.31 -6.30 -15.03
CA GLU A 182 2.09 -5.32 -16.11
C GLU A 182 2.43 -3.89 -15.67
N ARG A 183 2.63 -3.00 -16.64
CA ARG A 183 2.77 -1.54 -16.44
C ARG A 183 1.47 -0.80 -16.74
N ILE A 184 0.35 -1.38 -16.31
CA ILE A 184 -1.00 -0.89 -16.60
C ILE A 184 -1.81 -0.85 -15.30
N PHE A 185 -2.52 0.25 -15.07
CA PHE A 185 -3.44 0.42 -13.94
C PHE A 185 -4.78 -0.29 -14.20
N LEU A 186 -5.64 -0.42 -13.19
CA LEU A 186 -6.93 -1.09 -13.32
C LEU A 186 -7.87 -0.43 -14.35
N ASP A 187 -7.70 0.86 -14.63
CA ASP A 187 -8.52 1.66 -15.58
C ASP A 187 -7.93 1.76 -17.00
N ASP A 188 -7.03 0.83 -17.35
CA ASP A 188 -6.32 0.71 -18.63
C ASP A 188 -5.36 1.86 -18.95
N VAL A 189 -5.11 2.78 -18.01
CA VAL A 189 -4.06 3.78 -18.14
C VAL A 189 -2.71 3.10 -17.98
N THR A 190 -1.74 3.40 -18.85
CA THR A 190 -0.37 2.87 -18.72
C THR A 190 0.50 3.77 -17.84
N VAL A 191 1.57 3.22 -17.29
CA VAL A 191 2.54 4.02 -16.52
C VAL A 191 3.13 5.15 -17.38
N GLU A 192 3.39 4.89 -18.66
CA GLU A 192 3.94 5.87 -19.60
C GLU A 192 2.97 7.05 -19.82
N GLN A 193 1.66 6.81 -19.83
CA GLN A 193 0.66 7.87 -19.90
C GLN A 193 0.62 8.72 -18.63
N VAL A 194 0.85 8.11 -17.45
CA VAL A 194 0.99 8.85 -16.19
C VAL A 194 2.27 9.69 -16.19
N GLU A 195 3.39 9.11 -16.63
CA GLU A 195 4.68 9.81 -16.77
C GLU A 195 4.58 11.01 -17.72
N GLU A 196 3.95 10.83 -18.89
CA GLU A 196 3.70 11.91 -19.85
C GLU A 196 2.83 13.02 -19.25
N ALA A 197 1.75 12.65 -18.56
CA ALA A 197 0.80 13.61 -17.98
C ALA A 197 1.37 14.39 -16.79
N LEU A 198 2.24 13.77 -15.99
CA LEU A 198 2.82 14.36 -14.77
C LEU A 198 4.20 14.98 -15.00
N GLY A 199 4.89 14.63 -16.09
CA GLY A 199 6.20 15.16 -16.45
C GLY A 199 7.36 14.64 -15.60
N VAL A 200 7.16 13.53 -14.89
CA VAL A 200 8.19 12.86 -14.07
C VAL A 200 8.12 11.34 -14.27
N PRO A 201 9.25 10.62 -14.23
CA PRO A 201 9.28 9.17 -14.25
C PRO A 201 8.53 8.58 -13.04
N VAL A 202 7.91 7.41 -13.26
CA VAL A 202 7.14 6.69 -12.25
C VAL A 202 7.85 5.37 -11.93
N THR A 203 8.20 5.20 -10.65
CA THR A 203 8.81 3.98 -10.13
C THR A 203 7.81 3.24 -9.26
N ALA A 204 7.41 2.05 -9.69
CA ALA A 204 6.62 1.12 -8.90
C ALA A 204 7.53 0.32 -7.97
N LEU A 205 7.18 0.25 -6.69
CA LEU A 205 7.94 -0.43 -5.63
C LEU A 205 7.06 -1.49 -4.96
N PRO A 206 7.63 -2.65 -4.55
CA PRO A 206 6.89 -3.66 -3.79
C PRO A 206 6.18 -3.05 -2.59
N ALA A 207 4.84 -3.16 -2.56
CA ALA A 207 4.02 -2.51 -1.54
C ALA A 207 4.29 -3.00 -0.10
N ASP A 208 4.94 -4.15 0.05
CA ASP A 208 5.26 -4.82 1.31
C ASP A 208 6.75 -4.73 1.70
N SER A 209 7.58 -4.02 0.92
CA SER A 209 9.01 -3.88 1.18
C SER A 209 9.37 -2.49 1.70
N GLY A 210 9.59 -2.40 3.01
CA GLY A 210 10.10 -1.18 3.64
C GLY A 210 11.56 -0.89 3.31
N PHE A 211 12.33 -1.92 2.95
CA PHE A 211 13.71 -1.78 2.50
C PHE A 211 13.76 -1.09 1.13
N ASP A 212 13.04 -1.61 0.14
CA ASP A 212 13.01 -1.04 -1.21
C ASP A 212 12.44 0.38 -1.21
N LEU A 213 11.48 0.66 -0.33
CA LEU A 213 10.98 2.02 -0.14
C LEU A 213 12.06 2.97 0.39
N VAL A 214 12.84 2.56 1.40
CA VAL A 214 13.92 3.38 1.93
C VAL A 214 15.01 3.57 0.88
N ASP A 215 15.45 2.50 0.21
CA ASP A 215 16.43 2.57 -0.86
C ASP A 215 15.96 3.51 -1.98
N ALA A 216 14.70 3.38 -2.39
CA ALA A 216 14.08 4.30 -3.32
C ALA A 216 14.12 5.73 -2.80
N ILE A 217 13.67 6.02 -1.58
CA ILE A 217 13.69 7.38 -1.00
C ILE A 217 15.10 7.99 -1.04
N LEU A 218 16.12 7.18 -0.75
CA LEU A 218 17.52 7.58 -0.70
C LEU A 218 18.21 7.58 -2.08
N GLY A 219 17.47 7.27 -3.16
CA GLY A 219 18.02 7.28 -4.53
C GLY A 219 18.98 6.12 -4.80
N LEU A 220 18.97 5.09 -3.97
CA LEU A 220 19.75 3.87 -4.16
C LEU A 220 19.09 2.98 -5.23
N PRO A 221 19.87 2.11 -5.90
CA PRO A 221 19.33 1.21 -6.90
C PRO A 221 18.32 0.26 -6.28
N VAL A 222 17.09 0.30 -6.77
CA VAL A 222 16.08 -0.72 -6.47
C VAL A 222 16.06 -1.71 -7.63
N GLU A 223 16.16 -3.01 -7.34
CA GLU A 223 15.92 -4.03 -8.36
C GLU A 223 14.45 -3.94 -8.81
N ALA A 224 14.22 -3.35 -9.98
CA ALA A 224 12.89 -3.36 -10.57
C ALA A 224 12.48 -4.81 -10.83
N PRO A 225 11.26 -5.24 -10.45
CA PRO A 225 10.80 -6.58 -10.77
C PRO A 225 10.85 -6.78 -12.29
N ALA A 226 11.37 -7.91 -12.73
CA ALA A 226 11.43 -8.25 -14.15
C ALA A 226 10.00 -8.44 -14.67
N TYR A 227 9.44 -7.41 -15.31
CA TYR A 227 8.15 -7.49 -15.98
C TYR A 227 8.30 -8.34 -17.25
N ALA A 228 7.95 -9.62 -17.17
CA ALA A 228 7.77 -10.48 -18.34
C ALA A 228 6.26 -10.58 -18.63
N LEU A 229 5.82 -10.01 -19.75
CA LEU A 229 4.46 -10.23 -20.22
C LEU A 229 4.27 -11.73 -20.50
N PRO A 230 3.25 -12.39 -19.92
CA PRO A 230 2.85 -13.69 -20.42
C PRO A 230 2.37 -13.57 -21.88
N PRO A 231 2.59 -14.59 -22.74
CA PRO A 231 2.20 -14.53 -24.14
C PRO A 231 0.69 -14.21 -24.32
N GLU A 232 0.35 -13.42 -25.33
CA GLU A 232 -1.02 -12.94 -25.63
C GLU A 232 -2.08 -14.06 -25.70
N ASP A 233 -1.67 -15.29 -26.02
CA ASP A 233 -2.57 -16.44 -26.18
C ASP A 233 -3.26 -16.90 -24.88
N ASP A 234 -2.73 -16.55 -23.69
CA ASP A 234 -3.35 -16.93 -22.41
C ASP A 234 -4.45 -15.95 -21.95
N TYR A 235 -4.59 -14.77 -22.58
CA TYR A 235 -5.59 -13.76 -22.18
C TYR A 235 -7.04 -14.11 -22.61
N TYR A 236 -7.21 -14.91 -23.66
CA TYR A 236 -8.54 -15.18 -24.27
C TYR A 236 -9.08 -16.60 -24.03
N ARG A 237 -8.46 -17.37 -23.13
CA ARG A 237 -8.80 -18.79 -22.95
C ARG A 237 -10.21 -19.05 -22.43
N TYR A 238 -10.91 -18.04 -21.92
CA TYR A 238 -12.23 -18.16 -21.29
C TYR A 238 -13.32 -17.23 -21.86
N ASN A 239 -13.08 -16.53 -22.97
CA ASN A 239 -14.13 -15.80 -23.69
C ASN A 239 -14.33 -16.41 -25.10
N PRO A 240 -15.23 -17.42 -25.24
CA PRO A 240 -15.70 -17.88 -26.54
C PRO A 240 -16.59 -16.87 -27.25
#